data_AF-A0A939DZY6-F1
#
_entry.id   AF-A0A939DZY6-F1
#
_cell.length_a   1.000
_cell.length_b   1.000
_cell.length_c   1.000
_cell.angle_alpha   90.00
_cell.angle_beta   90.00
_cell.angle_gamma   90.00
#
_symmetry.space_group_name_H-M   'P 1'
#
loop_
_entity.id
_entity.type
_entity.pdbx_description
1 polymer ?
#
loop_
_entity_poly.entity_id
_entity_poly.type
_entity_poly.pdbx_seq_one_letter_code
_entity_poly.pdbx_strand_id
1 'polypeptide(L)'
;MADEEEYEGAPDQLADKLAAIDENAAEQRADMMRATLSDYELDEDDADLLAGLALGEDGIEYSPALPVVAIVGRPNVGKSALVNRILGRREAVVEDTPGVTRDRVTYKAEWMDRRFSLVDTGGWEPDAKGIDRSVAAQAEVAIDLSDLVLFVVDAKVGATSTDEHVVKLLRKSGKPVFLVANKIDDARQEPEAAALWNLGLGEPHPVSAIHGRGVADLLDLVMAKLPEVSAVAKAEIGGPRRVAILGRPNVGKSSLLNKAAGEERVVVNDLAGTTRDPVDEIVEMGGKMWRLVDTAGIRRRVHLQQGADFYASLRTSAALEKAEVAVVVLDVSQPISVQDLNIIDMVLESGRALVLAFNKWDRLFDDDMENIDRRRYLEREIEQDLAHVAWAPRVNISARTGRHLDKLVPALELALENWDRRIPTGKFNAFITELVAAHPHPLRGGKQPRILFGTQASTRPPTFVLFTTGFLDPGYRRFVQRRLRELYDFEGTPIVINMRVRERRKR
;
A
#
# COMPACT_ATOMS: atom_id res chain seq x y z
N MET A 1 50.58 -20.10 7.35
CA MET A 1 50.08 -21.11 6.41
C MET A 1 49.27 -22.09 7.24
N ALA A 2 48.04 -21.69 7.53
CA ALA A 2 47.01 -22.55 8.09
C ALA A 2 45.98 -22.64 6.96
N ASP A 3 45.73 -23.85 6.50
CA ASP A 3 44.91 -24.13 5.33
C ASP A 3 43.49 -23.58 5.53
N GLU A 4 43.11 -22.62 4.71
CA GLU A 4 41.72 -22.30 4.42
C GLU A 4 41.18 -23.47 3.59
N GLU A 5 40.68 -24.50 4.26
CA GLU A 5 39.83 -25.50 3.62
C GLU A 5 38.55 -24.78 3.17
N GLU A 6 38.55 -24.36 1.91
CA GLU A 6 37.37 -23.93 1.17
C GLU A 6 36.44 -25.15 1.05
N TYR A 7 35.51 -25.26 2.01
CA TYR A 7 34.54 -26.34 2.08
C TYR A 7 33.50 -26.14 0.97
N GLU A 8 33.66 -26.84 -0.15
CA GLU A 8 32.61 -27.03 -1.16
C GLU A 8 31.45 -27.83 -0.53
N GLY A 9 30.50 -27.12 0.08
CA GLY A 9 29.29 -27.71 0.64
C GLY A 9 28.48 -28.46 -0.42
N ALA A 10 27.94 -29.63 -0.05
CA ALA A 10 27.02 -30.42 -0.86
C ALA A 10 25.92 -29.53 -1.50
N PRO A 11 25.40 -29.89 -2.69
CA PRO A 11 24.39 -29.08 -3.37
C PRO A 11 23.23 -28.79 -2.42
N ASP A 12 22.90 -27.52 -2.32
CA ASP A 12 21.93 -26.96 -1.41
C ASP A 12 20.50 -27.38 -1.77
N GLN A 13 20.13 -28.61 -1.37
CA GLN A 13 18.82 -29.21 -1.60
C GLN A 13 17.71 -28.59 -0.73
N LEU A 14 17.94 -27.44 -0.09
CA LEU A 14 16.96 -26.80 0.79
C LEU A 14 15.68 -26.43 0.02
N ALA A 15 15.82 -25.85 -1.18
CA ALA A 15 14.69 -25.49 -2.02
C ALA A 15 13.88 -26.72 -2.44
N ASP A 16 14.55 -27.78 -2.87
CA ASP A 16 13.92 -29.04 -3.30
C ASP A 16 13.17 -29.72 -2.15
N LYS A 17 13.78 -29.76 -0.96
CA LYS A 17 13.14 -30.31 0.24
C LYS A 17 11.91 -29.52 0.64
N LEU A 18 11.95 -28.19 0.55
CA LEU A 18 10.80 -27.35 0.90
C LEU A 18 9.69 -27.45 -0.14
N ALA A 19 10.02 -27.57 -1.42
CA ALA A 19 9.05 -27.80 -2.49
C ALA A 19 8.35 -29.17 -2.36
N ALA A 20 9.01 -30.16 -1.76
CA ALA A 20 8.44 -31.49 -1.51
C ALA A 20 7.57 -31.58 -0.24
N ILE A 21 7.52 -30.54 0.60
CA ILE A 21 6.70 -30.53 1.81
C ILE A 21 5.25 -30.20 1.46
N ASP A 22 4.33 -31.08 1.89
CA ASP A 22 2.89 -30.83 1.84
C ASP A 22 2.53 -29.60 2.70
N GLU A 23 1.82 -28.64 2.10
CA GLU A 23 1.51 -27.34 2.72
C GLU A 23 0.62 -27.51 3.96
N ASN A 24 -0.38 -28.39 3.91
CA ASN A 24 -1.26 -28.67 5.05
C ASN A 24 -0.46 -29.28 6.22
N ALA A 25 0.45 -30.21 5.93
CA ALA A 25 1.33 -30.81 6.94
C ALA A 25 2.36 -29.81 7.50
N ALA A 26 2.75 -28.79 6.73
CA ALA A 26 3.61 -27.70 7.22
C ALA A 26 2.85 -26.79 8.19
N GLU A 27 1.60 -26.44 7.86
CA GLU A 27 0.77 -25.58 8.71
C GLU A 27 0.42 -26.29 10.03
N GLN A 28 -0.01 -27.55 9.98
CA GLN A 28 -0.28 -28.35 11.18
C GLN A 28 0.94 -28.43 12.12
N ARG A 29 2.15 -28.56 11.55
CA ARG A 29 3.39 -28.54 12.34
C ARG A 29 3.63 -27.17 12.97
N ALA A 30 3.41 -26.08 12.22
CA ALA A 30 3.53 -24.74 12.76
C ALA A 30 2.52 -24.46 13.89
N ASP A 31 1.28 -24.96 13.77
CA ASP A 31 0.28 -24.87 14.83
C ASP A 31 0.71 -25.61 16.11
N MET A 32 1.28 -26.80 15.97
CA MET A 32 1.86 -27.54 17.11
C MET A 32 3.02 -26.78 17.75
N MET A 33 3.93 -26.22 16.94
CA MET A 33 5.06 -25.41 17.44
C MET A 33 4.55 -24.18 18.18
N ARG A 34 3.53 -23.49 17.64
CA ARG A 34 2.87 -22.35 18.26
C ARG A 34 2.22 -22.73 19.59
N ALA A 35 1.48 -23.84 19.65
CA ALA A 35 0.86 -24.33 20.87
C ALA A 35 1.91 -24.63 21.96
N THR A 36 3.10 -25.10 21.59
CA THR A 36 4.20 -25.37 22.53
C THR A 36 4.74 -24.09 23.19
N LEU A 37 4.47 -22.90 22.64
CA LEU A 37 4.86 -21.63 23.26
C LEU A 37 4.12 -21.34 24.57
N SER A 38 2.96 -21.98 24.83
CA SER A 38 2.25 -21.82 26.11
C SER A 38 3.04 -22.32 27.33
N ASP A 39 4.04 -23.17 27.09
CA ASP A 39 4.96 -23.67 28.13
C ASP A 39 6.01 -22.63 28.56
N TYR A 40 6.06 -21.48 27.87
CA TYR A 40 7.01 -20.40 28.09
C TYR A 40 6.30 -19.13 28.61
N GLU A 41 7.05 -18.24 29.24
CA GLU A 41 6.52 -16.94 29.66
C GLU A 41 6.31 -16.05 28.43
N LEU A 42 5.06 -15.67 28.18
CA LEU A 42 4.63 -14.77 27.11
C LEU A 42 4.18 -13.47 27.77
N ASP A 43 4.68 -12.34 27.27
CA ASP A 43 4.14 -11.03 27.61
C ASP A 43 2.87 -10.73 26.78
N GLU A 44 2.22 -9.62 27.06
CA GLU A 44 0.94 -9.23 26.43
C GLU A 44 1.13 -8.94 24.93
N ASP A 45 2.18 -8.21 24.56
CA ASP A 45 2.56 -7.93 23.17
C ASP A 45 2.85 -9.21 22.36
N ASP A 46 3.27 -10.27 23.01
CA ASP A 46 3.49 -11.59 22.43
C ASP A 46 2.22 -12.39 22.24
N ALA A 47 1.31 -12.33 23.22
CA ALA A 47 0.01 -12.95 23.11
C ALA A 47 -0.78 -12.32 21.95
N ASP A 48 -0.74 -10.99 21.82
CA ASP A 48 -1.44 -10.25 20.75
C ASP A 48 -0.85 -10.55 19.38
N LEU A 49 0.48 -10.57 19.26
CA LEU A 49 1.15 -10.95 18.01
C LEU A 49 0.76 -12.37 17.57
N LEU A 50 0.71 -13.33 18.51
CA LEU A 50 0.36 -14.71 18.22
C LEU A 50 -1.14 -14.90 17.96
N ALA A 51 -2.00 -14.14 18.63
CA ALA A 51 -3.45 -14.17 18.44
C ALA A 51 -3.86 -13.57 17.08
N GLY A 52 -3.22 -12.48 16.66
CA GLY A 52 -3.41 -11.87 15.35
C GLY A 52 -3.03 -12.79 14.19
N LEU A 53 -2.16 -13.79 14.43
CA LEU A 53 -1.76 -14.80 13.44
C LEU A 53 -2.75 -15.96 13.31
N ALA A 54 -3.66 -16.17 14.27
CA ALA A 54 -4.70 -17.21 14.19
C ALA A 54 -5.90 -16.79 13.32
N LEU A 55 -5.98 -15.50 12.96
CA LEU A 55 -7.01 -14.93 12.11
C LEU A 55 -6.51 -14.89 10.65
N GLY A 56 -6.54 -16.05 9.98
CA GLY A 56 -6.57 -16.15 8.51
C GLY A 56 -5.25 -16.45 7.80
N GLU A 57 -5.16 -17.66 7.24
CA GLU A 57 -4.34 -17.99 6.07
C GLU A 57 -4.89 -17.29 4.82
N ASP A 58 -4.58 -16.00 4.69
CA ASP A 58 -4.46 -15.26 3.43
C ASP A 58 -4.00 -13.86 3.83
N GLY A 59 -2.73 -13.81 4.25
CA GLY A 59 -2.09 -12.68 4.92
C GLY A 59 -1.77 -11.53 3.99
N ILE A 60 -2.79 -10.98 3.35
CA ILE A 60 -2.72 -9.69 2.70
C ILE A 60 -3.37 -8.68 3.65
N GLU A 61 -2.54 -7.93 4.37
CA GLU A 61 -2.97 -6.66 4.95
C GLU A 61 -3.17 -5.66 3.80
N TYR A 62 -4.31 -5.80 3.16
CA TYR A 62 -4.88 -4.75 2.37
C TYR A 62 -5.20 -3.58 3.31
N SER A 63 -5.03 -2.33 2.88
CA SER A 63 -5.88 -1.29 3.47
C SER A 63 -7.30 -1.83 3.36
N PRO A 64 -8.06 -2.01 4.48
CA PRO A 64 -9.33 -2.70 4.43
C PRO A 64 -10.13 -2.06 3.32
N ALA A 65 -10.57 -2.88 2.36
CA ALA A 65 -11.31 -2.41 1.21
C ALA A 65 -12.49 -1.60 1.77
N LEU A 66 -12.38 -0.27 1.67
CA LEU A 66 -13.26 0.60 2.44
C LEU A 66 -14.68 0.26 2.02
N PRO A 67 -15.57 -0.05 2.97
CA PRO A 67 -16.91 -0.46 2.62
C PRO A 67 -17.56 0.61 1.75
N VAL A 68 -18.27 0.17 0.72
CA VAL A 68 -18.78 1.03 -0.34
C VAL A 68 -20.26 1.27 -0.12
N VAL A 69 -20.63 2.55 0.01
CA VAL A 69 -22.02 3.01 0.11
C VAL A 69 -22.39 3.68 -1.20
N ALA A 70 -23.34 3.10 -1.95
CA ALA A 70 -23.87 3.71 -3.16
C ALA A 70 -25.05 4.63 -2.83
N ILE A 71 -25.05 5.83 -3.40
CA ILE A 71 -26.22 6.72 -3.38
C ILE A 71 -26.95 6.61 -4.71
N VAL A 72 -28.16 6.05 -4.67
CA VAL A 72 -28.99 5.75 -5.83
C VAL A 72 -30.30 6.52 -5.73
N GLY A 73 -30.80 7.01 -6.86
CA GLY A 73 -32.06 7.73 -6.92
C GLY A 73 -32.21 8.47 -8.25
N ARG A 74 -33.46 8.82 -8.59
CA ARG A 74 -33.77 9.58 -9.80
C ARG A 74 -33.10 10.98 -9.80
N PRO A 75 -33.06 11.70 -10.94
CA PRO A 75 -32.51 13.07 -10.96
C PRO A 75 -33.26 13.99 -9.99
N ASN A 76 -32.57 15.02 -9.49
CA ASN A 76 -33.15 16.12 -8.69
C ASN A 76 -33.77 15.75 -7.32
N VAL A 77 -33.56 14.51 -6.83
CA VAL A 77 -33.94 14.10 -5.46
C VAL A 77 -32.99 14.62 -4.38
N GLY A 78 -31.87 15.22 -4.77
CA GLY A 78 -30.87 15.80 -3.86
C GLY A 78 -29.73 14.85 -3.46
N LYS A 79 -29.38 13.88 -4.31
CA LYS A 79 -28.23 12.96 -4.10
C LYS A 79 -26.92 13.71 -3.85
N SER A 80 -26.54 14.63 -4.73
CA SER A 80 -25.27 15.36 -4.61
C SER A 80 -25.25 16.32 -3.41
N ALA A 81 -26.41 16.83 -3.00
CA ALA A 81 -26.52 17.58 -1.75
C ALA A 81 -26.26 16.67 -0.53
N LEU A 82 -26.75 15.43 -0.56
CA LEU A 82 -26.51 14.44 0.50
C LEU A 82 -25.04 13.99 0.53
N VAL A 83 -24.44 13.74 -0.64
CA VAL A 83 -23.00 13.47 -0.80
C VAL A 83 -22.16 14.57 -0.13
N ASN A 84 -22.39 15.83 -0.52
CA ASN A 84 -21.69 16.98 0.06
C ASN A 84 -21.84 17.09 1.57
N ARG A 85 -23.05 16.78 2.06
CA ARG A 85 -23.33 16.83 3.49
C ARG A 85 -22.55 15.76 4.25
N ILE A 86 -22.50 14.54 3.72
CA ILE A 86 -21.75 13.42 4.31
C ILE A 86 -20.25 13.70 4.29
N LEU A 87 -19.72 14.31 3.23
CA LEU A 87 -18.29 14.61 3.10
C LEU A 87 -17.80 15.77 3.99
N GLY A 88 -18.70 16.52 4.62
CA GLY A 88 -18.33 17.66 5.49
C GLY A 88 -17.71 18.86 4.76
N ARG A 89 -17.61 18.83 3.42
CA ARG A 89 -17.08 19.89 2.55
C ARG A 89 -17.81 19.92 1.20
N ARG A 90 -17.86 21.10 0.56
CA ARG A 90 -18.45 21.28 -0.79
C ARG A 90 -17.50 20.76 -1.88
N GLU A 91 -17.31 19.45 -1.98
CA GLU A 91 -16.49 18.84 -3.06
C GLU A 91 -17.31 18.33 -4.25
N ALA A 92 -18.57 17.93 -4.07
CA ALA A 92 -19.46 17.73 -5.20
C ALA A 92 -19.92 19.11 -5.67
N VAL A 93 -19.25 19.62 -6.70
CA VAL A 93 -19.63 20.87 -7.37
C VAL A 93 -21.12 20.81 -7.72
N VAL A 94 -21.92 21.66 -7.06
CA VAL A 94 -23.26 22.03 -7.53
C VAL A 94 -23.01 23.09 -8.61
N GLU A 95 -22.68 22.65 -9.81
CA GLU A 95 -22.77 23.49 -11.01
C GLU A 95 -23.94 22.96 -11.83
N ASP A 96 -25.02 23.75 -11.84
CA ASP A 96 -26.15 23.62 -12.74
C ASP A 96 -25.76 24.07 -14.17
N THR A 97 -24.72 23.45 -14.75
CA THR A 97 -24.31 23.70 -16.13
C THR A 97 -24.55 22.43 -16.96
N PRO A 98 -25.62 22.37 -17.77
CA PRO A 98 -25.95 21.20 -18.59
C PRO A 98 -24.85 20.92 -19.63
N GLY A 99 -24.43 19.65 -19.78
CA GLY A 99 -23.66 19.21 -20.95
C GLY A 99 -22.33 18.45 -20.77
N VAL A 100 -22.02 17.89 -19.60
CA VAL A 100 -20.77 17.09 -19.43
C VAL A 100 -21.08 15.73 -18.81
N THR A 101 -20.91 14.66 -19.58
CA THR A 101 -20.93 13.28 -19.08
C THR A 101 -19.77 13.08 -18.11
N ARG A 102 -20.05 13.01 -16.80
CA ARG A 102 -19.04 12.70 -15.78
C ARG A 102 -19.01 11.20 -15.51
N ASP A 103 -17.83 10.60 -15.69
CA ASP A 103 -17.52 9.27 -15.18
C ASP A 103 -17.75 9.20 -13.67
N ARG A 104 -18.07 8.00 -13.19
CA ARG A 104 -18.48 7.69 -11.81
C ARG A 104 -17.48 8.23 -10.79
N VAL A 105 -17.96 9.08 -9.88
CA VAL A 105 -17.10 9.71 -8.86
C VAL A 105 -17.27 8.97 -7.53
N THR A 106 -16.16 8.38 -7.08
CA THR A 106 -16.03 7.78 -5.75
C THR A 106 -15.39 8.78 -4.81
N TYR A 107 -16.03 9.04 -3.67
CA TYR A 107 -15.54 9.93 -2.62
C TYR A 107 -15.15 9.13 -1.38
N LYS A 108 -14.09 9.55 -0.67
CA LYS A 108 -13.75 8.97 0.63
C LYS A 108 -14.44 9.76 1.73
N ALA A 109 -15.18 9.07 2.59
CA ALA A 109 -15.92 9.65 3.71
C ALA A 109 -15.47 9.02 5.02
N GLU A 110 -15.71 9.73 6.12
CA GLU A 110 -15.39 9.30 7.47
C GLU A 110 -16.52 9.71 8.42
N TRP A 111 -16.94 8.78 9.27
CA TRP A 111 -17.96 9.02 10.30
C TRP A 111 -17.57 8.25 11.57
N MET A 112 -17.45 8.94 12.71
CA MET A 112 -17.08 8.36 14.01
C MET A 112 -15.82 7.47 13.91
N ASP A 113 -14.74 8.02 13.34
CA ASP A 113 -13.45 7.35 13.07
C ASP A 113 -13.51 6.14 12.12
N ARG A 114 -14.66 5.89 11.49
CA ARG A 114 -14.84 4.83 10.52
C ARG A 114 -14.85 5.37 9.09
N ARG A 115 -13.90 4.90 8.28
CA ARG A 115 -13.73 5.29 6.88
C ARG A 115 -14.57 4.41 5.96
N PHE A 116 -15.16 5.00 4.92
CA PHE A 116 -15.93 4.31 3.89
C PHE A 116 -15.85 5.04 2.55
N SER A 117 -16.19 4.35 1.46
CA SER A 117 -16.25 4.95 0.12
C SER A 117 -17.70 5.26 -0.23
N LEU A 118 -17.95 6.45 -0.75
CA LEU A 118 -19.26 6.89 -1.22
C LEU A 118 -19.25 6.95 -2.74
N VAL A 119 -20.12 6.18 -3.39
CA VAL A 119 -20.27 6.18 -4.85
C VAL A 119 -21.52 6.99 -5.21
N ASP A 120 -21.34 8.14 -5.85
CA ASP A 120 -22.45 8.89 -6.44
C ASP A 120 -22.71 8.35 -7.84
N THR A 121 -23.95 7.90 -8.06
CA THR A 121 -24.40 7.46 -9.38
C THR A 121 -24.61 8.60 -10.38
N GLY A 122 -24.38 9.85 -9.95
CA GLY A 122 -24.50 11.03 -10.79
C GLY A 122 -25.94 11.52 -10.94
N GLY A 123 -26.07 12.80 -11.25
CA GLY A 123 -27.28 13.39 -11.85
C GLY A 123 -27.29 13.08 -13.34
N TRP A 124 -28.43 12.62 -13.85
CA TRP A 124 -28.61 12.08 -15.19
C TRP A 124 -28.63 13.15 -16.29
N GLU A 125 -28.09 12.83 -17.47
CA GLU A 125 -28.78 13.04 -18.75
C GLU A 125 -28.21 12.08 -19.81
N PRO A 126 -29.06 11.39 -20.58
CA PRO A 126 -29.17 11.77 -21.99
C PRO A 126 -30.60 11.75 -22.53
N ASP A 127 -30.82 12.58 -23.54
CA ASP A 127 -32.00 12.84 -24.39
C ASP A 127 -33.28 12.02 -24.21
N ALA A 128 -34.41 12.73 -24.35
CA ALA A 128 -35.79 12.41 -23.98
C ALA A 128 -36.46 11.16 -24.62
N LYS A 129 -35.76 10.04 -24.85
CA LYS A 129 -36.34 8.83 -25.47
C LYS A 129 -36.04 7.50 -24.77
N GLY A 130 -35.47 7.46 -23.55
CA GLY A 130 -35.17 6.17 -22.90
C GLY A 130 -34.88 6.18 -21.39
N ILE A 131 -35.40 7.14 -20.65
CA ILE A 131 -35.03 7.48 -19.26
C ILE A 131 -35.07 6.25 -18.32
N ASP A 132 -36.12 5.44 -18.34
CA ASP A 132 -36.28 4.35 -17.35
C ASP A 132 -35.22 3.24 -17.48
N ARG A 133 -34.77 2.93 -18.71
CA ARG A 133 -33.78 1.85 -18.93
C ARG A 133 -32.37 2.27 -18.58
N SER A 134 -31.98 3.52 -18.87
CA SER A 134 -30.68 4.03 -18.42
C SER A 134 -30.63 4.13 -16.90
N VAL A 135 -31.77 4.53 -16.27
CA VAL A 135 -31.96 4.57 -14.81
C VAL A 135 -31.72 3.24 -14.14
N ALA A 136 -32.39 2.22 -14.66
CA ALA A 136 -32.22 0.85 -14.21
C ALA A 136 -30.75 0.37 -14.32
N ALA A 137 -30.10 0.60 -15.46
CA ALA A 137 -28.76 0.07 -15.72
C ALA A 137 -27.67 0.70 -14.84
N GLN A 138 -27.70 2.01 -14.56
CA GLN A 138 -26.70 2.59 -13.65
C GLN A 138 -27.00 2.24 -12.19
N ALA A 139 -28.27 2.14 -11.80
CA ALA A 139 -28.65 1.64 -10.49
C ALA A 139 -28.15 0.20 -10.30
N GLU A 140 -28.35 -0.68 -11.27
CA GLU A 140 -27.87 -2.07 -11.25
C GLU A 140 -26.35 -2.14 -11.01
N VAL A 141 -25.56 -1.38 -11.78
CA VAL A 141 -24.10 -1.41 -11.60
C VAL A 141 -23.65 -0.80 -10.27
N ALA A 142 -24.30 0.26 -9.79
CA ALA A 142 -23.98 0.86 -8.50
C ALA A 142 -24.34 -0.05 -7.33
N ILE A 143 -25.48 -0.73 -7.44
CA ILE A 143 -25.91 -1.76 -6.51
C ILE A 143 -24.90 -2.90 -6.53
N ASP A 144 -24.46 -3.37 -7.70
CA ASP A 144 -23.49 -4.47 -7.80
C ASP A 144 -22.15 -4.15 -7.16
N LEU A 145 -21.69 -2.89 -7.24
CA LEU A 145 -20.40 -2.43 -6.74
C LEU A 145 -20.40 -1.91 -5.29
N SER A 146 -21.54 -1.90 -4.60
CA SER A 146 -21.64 -1.42 -3.21
C SER A 146 -21.88 -2.52 -2.18
N ASP A 147 -21.51 -2.29 -0.93
CA ASP A 147 -21.90 -3.17 0.20
C ASP A 147 -23.27 -2.78 0.76
N LEU A 148 -23.66 -1.52 0.61
CA LEU A 148 -24.90 -0.94 1.11
C LEU A 148 -25.41 0.11 0.12
N VAL A 149 -26.73 0.28 0.05
CA VAL A 149 -27.36 1.28 -0.82
C VAL A 149 -28.20 2.27 -0.03
N LEU A 150 -27.95 3.56 -0.24
CA LEU A 150 -28.83 4.65 0.13
C LEU A 150 -29.75 4.97 -1.05
N PHE A 151 -31.01 4.58 -0.95
CA PHE A 151 -32.00 4.89 -1.98
C PHE A 151 -32.73 6.20 -1.65
N VAL A 152 -32.37 7.26 -2.36
CA VAL A 152 -32.83 8.63 -2.10
C VAL A 152 -34.06 8.96 -2.92
N VAL A 153 -35.15 9.32 -2.23
CA VAL A 153 -36.41 9.76 -2.83
C VAL A 153 -36.76 11.15 -2.31
N ASP A 154 -37.33 11.99 -3.17
CA ASP A 154 -37.88 13.29 -2.77
C ASP A 154 -39.24 13.08 -2.10
N ALA A 155 -39.32 13.34 -0.79
CA ALA A 155 -40.52 13.10 0.00
C ALA A 155 -41.71 13.99 -0.43
N LYS A 156 -41.43 15.20 -0.94
CA LYS A 156 -42.48 16.14 -1.41
C LYS A 156 -43.18 15.66 -2.68
N VAL A 157 -42.45 14.91 -3.51
CA VAL A 157 -42.97 14.34 -4.77
C VAL A 157 -43.57 12.95 -4.55
N GLY A 158 -42.99 12.18 -3.62
CA GLY A 158 -43.37 10.80 -3.38
C GLY A 158 -42.77 9.81 -4.41
N ALA A 159 -43.20 8.56 -4.32
CA ALA A 159 -42.75 7.47 -5.18
C ALA A 159 -43.26 7.61 -6.62
N THR A 160 -42.35 7.45 -7.58
CA THR A 160 -42.65 7.47 -9.03
C THR A 160 -42.46 6.08 -9.66
N SER A 161 -42.96 5.88 -10.88
CA SER A 161 -42.76 4.62 -11.64
C SER A 161 -41.29 4.27 -11.86
N THR A 162 -40.43 5.27 -12.00
CA THR A 162 -38.97 5.08 -12.12
C THR A 162 -38.39 4.57 -10.79
N ASP A 163 -38.88 5.06 -9.65
CA ASP A 163 -38.47 4.59 -8.32
C ASP A 163 -38.90 3.13 -8.10
N GLU A 164 -40.11 2.75 -8.52
CA GLU A 164 -40.61 1.37 -8.44
C GLU A 164 -39.75 0.39 -9.24
N HIS A 165 -39.18 0.82 -10.37
CA HIS A 165 -38.28 -0.01 -11.17
C HIS A 165 -36.95 -0.26 -10.44
N VAL A 166 -36.39 0.78 -9.83
CA VAL A 166 -35.16 0.67 -9.01
C VAL A 166 -35.41 -0.20 -7.78
N VAL A 167 -36.58 -0.10 -7.14
CA VAL A 167 -36.98 -0.96 -6.01
C VAL A 167 -36.94 -2.44 -6.38
N LYS A 168 -37.35 -2.82 -7.60
CA LYS A 168 -37.27 -4.21 -8.06
C LYS A 168 -35.82 -4.70 -8.15
N LEU A 169 -34.90 -3.86 -8.62
CA LEU A 169 -33.46 -4.16 -8.67
C LEU A 169 -32.88 -4.29 -7.26
N LEU A 170 -33.20 -3.34 -6.38
CA LEU A 170 -32.77 -3.33 -4.98
C LEU A 170 -33.22 -4.58 -4.21
N ARG A 171 -34.45 -5.04 -4.44
CA ARG A 171 -34.94 -6.28 -3.81
C ARG A 171 -34.23 -7.53 -4.34
N LYS A 172 -33.85 -7.53 -5.63
CA LYS A 172 -33.16 -8.66 -6.26
C LYS A 172 -31.70 -8.78 -5.81
N SER A 173 -31.06 -7.67 -5.43
CA SER A 173 -29.64 -7.65 -5.06
C SER A 173 -29.33 -8.28 -3.71
N GLY A 174 -30.31 -8.35 -2.80
CA GLY A 174 -30.14 -8.89 -1.45
C GLY A 174 -29.23 -8.05 -0.52
N LYS A 175 -28.84 -6.85 -0.95
CA LYS A 175 -27.97 -5.94 -0.17
C LYS A 175 -28.78 -5.14 0.85
N PRO A 176 -28.18 -4.68 1.97
CA PRO A 176 -28.82 -3.73 2.87
C PRO A 176 -29.17 -2.43 2.14
N VAL A 177 -30.43 -2.01 2.23
CA VAL A 177 -30.95 -0.79 1.61
C VAL A 177 -31.55 0.10 2.68
N PHE A 178 -31.16 1.38 2.69
CA PHE A 178 -31.79 2.42 3.50
C PHE A 178 -32.59 3.34 2.59
N LEU A 179 -33.88 3.47 2.86
CA LEU A 179 -34.77 4.36 2.15
C LEU A 179 -34.64 5.77 2.75
N VAL A 180 -34.09 6.70 1.96
CA VAL A 180 -33.81 8.07 2.40
C VAL A 180 -34.86 9.01 1.83
N ALA A 181 -35.73 9.52 2.69
CA ALA A 181 -36.77 10.49 2.36
C ALA A 181 -36.21 11.91 2.46
N ASN A 182 -35.67 12.43 1.35
CA ASN A 182 -34.98 13.72 1.32
C ASN A 182 -35.96 14.91 1.15
N LYS A 183 -35.46 16.12 1.46
CA LYS A 183 -36.17 17.41 1.43
C LYS A 183 -37.21 17.60 2.56
N ILE A 184 -37.03 16.90 3.68
CA ILE A 184 -37.79 17.13 4.92
C ILE A 184 -37.09 18.23 5.73
N ASP A 185 -37.42 19.48 5.44
CA ASP A 185 -36.73 20.65 5.98
C ASP A 185 -37.23 21.03 7.39
N ASP A 186 -38.48 20.69 7.72
CA ASP A 186 -39.16 20.99 8.99
C ASP A 186 -39.88 19.73 9.55
N ALA A 187 -40.09 19.68 10.87
CA ALA A 187 -40.81 18.61 11.56
C ALA A 187 -42.24 18.42 11.02
N ARG A 188 -42.87 19.51 10.56
CA ARG A 188 -44.22 19.46 9.95
C ARG A 188 -44.28 18.66 8.66
N GLN A 189 -43.14 18.41 8.02
CA GLN A 189 -43.04 17.67 6.76
C GLN A 189 -42.74 16.18 6.97
N GLU A 190 -42.41 15.73 8.19
CA GLU A 190 -42.17 14.31 8.48
C GLU A 190 -43.30 13.36 8.04
N PRO A 191 -44.59 13.74 8.09
CA PRO A 191 -45.67 12.92 7.54
C PRO A 191 -45.54 12.63 6.02
N GLU A 192 -44.83 13.47 5.25
CA GLU A 192 -44.60 13.24 3.81
C GLU A 192 -43.74 12.00 3.56
N ALA A 193 -42.84 11.64 4.50
CA ALA A 193 -42.07 10.42 4.42
C ALA A 193 -42.95 9.16 4.58
N ALA A 194 -44.11 9.26 5.24
CA ALA A 194 -44.98 8.13 5.51
C ALA A 194 -45.54 7.49 4.22
N ALA A 195 -45.69 8.27 3.14
CA ALA A 195 -46.15 7.76 1.85
C ALA A 195 -45.16 6.75 1.22
N LEU A 196 -43.88 6.82 1.61
CA LEU A 196 -42.82 5.99 1.04
C LEU A 196 -42.77 4.57 1.63
N TRP A 197 -43.50 4.28 2.72
CA TRP A 197 -43.68 2.92 3.22
C TRP A 197 -44.25 1.97 2.15
N ASN A 198 -45.03 2.50 1.21
CA ASN A 198 -45.60 1.74 0.09
C ASN A 198 -44.54 1.14 -0.85
N LEU A 199 -43.31 1.67 -0.85
CA LEU A 199 -42.19 1.10 -1.61
C LEU A 199 -41.71 -0.23 -1.02
N GLY A 200 -42.07 -0.55 0.23
CA GLY A 200 -41.74 -1.81 0.90
C GLY A 200 -40.24 -2.08 0.94
N LEU A 201 -39.46 -1.07 1.30
CA LEU A 201 -38.00 -1.14 1.52
C LEU A 201 -37.63 -0.96 3.02
N GLY A 202 -38.62 -0.98 3.91
CA GLY A 202 -38.44 -0.72 5.34
C GLY A 202 -38.82 0.70 5.73
N GLU A 203 -38.33 1.14 6.89
CA GLU A 203 -38.60 2.47 7.44
C GLU A 203 -37.98 3.57 6.57
N PRO A 204 -38.76 4.56 6.10
CA PRO A 204 -38.22 5.72 5.40
C PRO A 204 -37.57 6.69 6.40
N HIS A 205 -36.29 6.99 6.20
CA HIS A 205 -35.51 7.89 7.05
C HIS A 205 -35.62 9.34 6.54
N PRO A 206 -36.30 10.24 7.27
CA PRO A 206 -36.47 11.63 6.85
C PRO A 206 -35.17 12.41 7.00
N VAL A 207 -34.71 13.04 5.91
CA VAL A 207 -33.52 13.88 5.91
C VAL A 207 -33.73 15.19 5.16
N SER A 208 -32.97 16.21 5.54
CA SER A 208 -32.72 17.37 4.67
C SER A 208 -31.24 17.44 4.37
N ALA A 209 -30.85 17.03 3.17
CA ALA A 209 -29.47 17.12 2.71
C ALA A 209 -28.93 18.57 2.76
N ILE A 210 -29.78 19.54 2.42
CA ILE A 210 -29.44 20.97 2.38
C ILE A 210 -29.27 21.54 3.79
N HIS A 211 -30.13 21.18 4.74
CA HIS A 211 -30.09 21.72 6.10
C HIS A 211 -29.34 20.82 7.10
N GLY A 212 -28.98 19.60 6.72
CA GLY A 212 -28.26 18.62 7.55
C GLY A 212 -29.12 17.84 8.54
N ARG A 213 -30.45 18.05 8.55
CA ARG A 213 -31.39 17.35 9.45
C ARG A 213 -31.42 15.86 9.15
N GLY A 214 -31.36 15.01 10.18
CA GLY A 214 -31.51 13.55 10.09
C GLY A 214 -30.36 12.80 9.43
N VAL A 215 -29.33 13.50 8.91
CA VAL A 215 -28.21 12.85 8.21
C VAL A 215 -27.27 12.13 9.19
N ALA A 216 -27.06 12.68 10.39
CA ALA A 216 -26.26 12.03 11.43
C ALA A 216 -26.91 10.71 11.89
N ASP A 217 -28.21 10.76 12.23
CA ASP A 217 -28.98 9.58 12.64
C ASP A 217 -28.99 8.51 11.54
N LEU A 218 -29.13 8.91 10.27
CA LEU A 218 -29.00 8.01 9.13
C LEU A 218 -27.61 7.36 9.08
N LEU A 219 -26.53 8.13 9.23
CA LEU A 219 -25.16 7.62 9.16
C LEU A 219 -24.86 6.64 10.31
N ASP A 220 -25.37 6.89 11.52
CA ASP A 220 -25.23 5.96 12.64
C ASP A 220 -25.86 4.59 12.33
N LEU A 221 -27.06 4.60 11.75
CA LEU A 221 -27.75 3.37 11.33
C LEU A 221 -27.03 2.67 10.18
N VAL A 222 -26.52 3.44 9.21
CA VAL A 222 -25.75 2.90 8.08
C VAL A 222 -24.49 2.24 8.59
N MET A 223 -23.72 2.90 9.48
CA MET A 223 -22.51 2.33 10.05
C MET A 223 -22.81 1.03 10.80
N ALA A 224 -23.91 0.96 11.57
CA ALA A 224 -24.29 -0.27 12.27
C ALA A 224 -24.56 -1.47 11.34
N LYS A 225 -24.88 -1.24 10.06
CA LYS A 225 -25.14 -2.29 9.05
C LYS A 225 -24.04 -2.48 8.02
N LEU A 226 -23.15 -1.51 7.88
CA LEU A 226 -22.04 -1.57 6.95
C LEU A 226 -21.02 -2.62 7.45
N PRO A 227 -20.43 -3.46 6.58
CA PRO A 227 -19.37 -4.38 7.00
C PRO A 227 -18.07 -3.64 7.28
N GLU A 228 -17.21 -4.16 8.16
CA GLU A 228 -15.90 -3.56 8.46
C GLU A 228 -14.93 -3.64 7.27
N VAL A 229 -15.07 -4.69 6.46
CA VAL A 229 -14.34 -4.91 5.21
C VAL A 229 -15.38 -5.12 4.10
N SER A 230 -15.22 -4.42 2.97
CA SER A 230 -16.09 -4.60 1.82
C SER A 230 -16.08 -6.05 1.32
N ALA A 231 -17.27 -6.61 1.04
CA ALA A 231 -17.42 -7.92 0.39
C ALA A 231 -17.34 -7.82 -1.15
N VAL A 232 -17.34 -6.59 -1.67
CA VAL A 232 -17.55 -6.29 -3.10
C VAL A 232 -16.37 -5.53 -3.70
N ALA A 233 -15.73 -4.64 -2.93
CA ALA A 233 -14.52 -3.98 -3.36
C ALA A 233 -13.37 -4.98 -3.33
N LYS A 234 -12.78 -5.22 -4.51
CA LYS A 234 -11.47 -5.87 -4.57
C LYS A 234 -10.50 -5.02 -3.78
N ALA A 235 -9.65 -5.68 -3.03
CA ALA A 235 -8.67 -5.00 -2.26
C ALA A 235 -7.63 -4.35 -3.18
N GLU A 236 -7.79 -3.05 -3.40
CA GLU A 236 -6.91 -2.26 -4.25
C GLU A 236 -5.62 -1.96 -3.49
N ILE A 237 -4.48 -2.28 -4.12
CA ILE A 237 -3.21 -1.64 -3.81
C ILE A 237 -3.43 -0.15 -4.14
N GLY A 238 -3.70 0.65 -3.11
CA GLY A 238 -4.26 1.98 -3.27
C GLY A 238 -3.37 2.93 -4.07
N GLY A 239 -3.94 3.58 -5.09
CA GLY A 239 -3.32 4.71 -5.82
C GLY A 239 -1.94 4.43 -6.46
N PRO A 240 -1.38 5.44 -7.15
CA PRO A 240 0.00 5.38 -7.62
C PRO A 240 0.99 5.07 -6.49
N ARG A 241 1.87 4.08 -6.66
CA ARG A 241 2.91 3.73 -5.67
C ARG A 241 3.82 4.93 -5.41
N ARG A 242 4.28 5.05 -4.17
CA ARG A 242 4.99 6.25 -3.70
C ARG A 242 6.50 6.06 -3.78
N VAL A 243 7.16 6.92 -4.55
CA VAL A 243 8.60 6.85 -4.82
C VAL A 243 9.29 8.12 -4.32
N ALA A 244 10.36 7.95 -3.54
CA ALA A 244 11.29 9.03 -3.22
C ALA A 244 12.51 8.95 -4.12
N ILE A 245 12.93 10.07 -4.72
CA ILE A 245 14.20 10.14 -5.47
C ILE A 245 15.24 10.87 -4.61
N LEU A 246 16.22 10.12 -4.15
CA LEU A 246 17.22 10.55 -3.18
C LEU A 246 18.62 10.56 -3.80
N GLY A 247 19.57 11.18 -3.09
CA GLY A 247 20.97 11.28 -3.51
C GLY A 247 21.53 12.68 -3.28
N ARG A 248 22.85 12.82 -3.41
CA ARG A 248 23.56 14.08 -3.17
C ARG A 248 23.22 15.21 -4.14
N PRO A 249 23.54 16.48 -3.83
CA PRO A 249 23.45 17.56 -4.81
C PRO A 249 24.15 17.20 -6.14
N ASN A 250 23.60 17.64 -7.27
CA ASN A 250 24.20 17.51 -8.61
C ASN A 250 24.39 16.09 -9.18
N VAL A 251 23.93 15.02 -8.51
CA VAL A 251 23.95 13.64 -9.05
C VAL A 251 22.98 13.42 -10.22
N GLY A 252 22.06 14.36 -10.47
CA GLY A 252 21.14 14.33 -11.62
C GLY A 252 19.69 13.98 -11.30
N LYS A 253 19.25 14.08 -10.03
CA LYS A 253 17.84 13.89 -9.62
C LYS A 253 16.84 14.75 -10.42
N SER A 254 17.10 16.05 -10.58
CA SER A 254 16.21 16.94 -11.32
C SER A 254 16.17 16.61 -12.82
N SER A 255 17.30 16.19 -13.39
CA SER A 255 17.35 15.69 -14.77
C SER A 255 16.53 14.41 -14.92
N LEU A 256 16.62 13.49 -13.94
CA LEU A 256 15.85 12.26 -13.91
C LEU A 256 14.35 12.55 -13.85
N LEU A 257 13.94 13.45 -12.96
CA LEU A 257 12.55 13.90 -12.87
C LEU A 257 12.05 14.53 -14.15
N ASN A 258 12.78 15.50 -14.70
CA ASN A 258 12.34 16.21 -15.91
C ASN A 258 12.26 15.28 -17.11
N LYS A 259 13.14 14.28 -17.19
CA LYS A 259 13.14 13.31 -18.29
C LYS A 259 12.02 12.30 -18.13
N ALA A 260 11.81 11.77 -16.92
CA ALA A 260 10.67 10.92 -16.59
C ALA A 260 9.32 11.62 -16.83
N ALA A 261 9.21 12.89 -16.42
CA ALA A 261 8.05 13.75 -16.66
C ALA A 261 7.91 14.21 -18.13
N GLY A 262 8.97 14.12 -18.93
CA GLY A 262 8.98 14.63 -20.30
C GLY A 262 8.68 13.60 -21.37
N GLU A 263 8.83 12.30 -21.07
CA GLU A 263 8.61 11.21 -22.04
C GLU A 263 7.20 10.63 -22.01
N GLU A 264 6.45 10.76 -20.91
CA GLU A 264 5.06 10.31 -20.78
C GLU A 264 4.25 11.36 -19.99
N ARG A 265 3.01 11.63 -20.41
CA ARG A 265 2.26 12.85 -20.06
C ARG A 265 2.15 13.04 -18.55
N VAL A 266 2.77 14.09 -18.01
CA VAL A 266 2.42 14.59 -16.67
C VAL A 266 0.97 15.05 -16.71
N VAL A 267 0.07 14.26 -16.14
CA VAL A 267 -1.23 14.76 -15.75
C VAL A 267 -1.00 15.57 -14.48
N VAL A 268 -0.67 16.86 -14.65
CA VAL A 268 -0.78 17.81 -13.55
C VAL A 268 -2.28 17.88 -13.26
N ASN A 269 -2.73 17.14 -12.24
CA ASN A 269 -4.09 17.32 -11.78
C ASN A 269 -4.09 18.58 -10.91
N ASP A 270 -4.37 19.73 -11.53
CA ASP A 270 -4.52 21.04 -10.88
C ASP A 270 -5.79 21.13 -9.99
N LEU A 271 -6.43 20.00 -9.65
CA LEU A 271 -7.52 19.95 -8.69
C LEU A 271 -6.99 20.27 -7.28
N ALA A 272 -6.92 21.56 -7.00
CA ALA A 272 -6.72 22.16 -5.69
C ALA A 272 -7.71 21.54 -4.68
N GLY A 273 -7.24 20.59 -3.88
CA GLY A 273 -8.12 19.91 -2.93
C GLY A 273 -7.57 18.68 -2.20
N THR A 274 -6.33 18.24 -2.44
CA THR A 274 -5.75 17.18 -1.60
C THR A 274 -5.34 17.76 -0.26
N THR A 275 -5.93 17.26 0.83
CA THR A 275 -5.58 17.62 2.20
C THR A 275 -4.10 17.36 2.46
N ARG A 276 -3.36 18.49 2.46
CA ARG A 276 -2.04 18.75 3.04
C ARG A 276 -0.93 17.74 2.71
N ASP A 277 -0.35 17.94 1.53
CA ASP A 277 1.08 18.29 1.40
C ASP A 277 1.31 18.92 0.01
N PRO A 278 1.70 20.21 -0.08
CA PRO A 278 1.74 20.97 -1.34
C PRO A 278 2.92 20.60 -2.28
N VAL A 279 3.35 19.32 -2.32
CA VAL A 279 4.67 18.96 -2.87
C VAL A 279 4.73 17.63 -3.65
N ASP A 280 3.73 16.76 -3.58
CA ASP A 280 3.81 15.45 -4.25
C ASP A 280 3.30 15.53 -5.70
N GLU A 281 4.01 14.91 -6.65
CA GLU A 281 3.67 14.91 -8.07
C GLU A 281 3.26 13.51 -8.54
N ILE A 282 2.28 13.42 -9.43
CA ILE A 282 1.95 12.16 -10.10
C ILE A 282 2.59 12.17 -11.49
N VAL A 283 3.38 11.15 -11.79
CA VAL A 283 4.08 10.98 -13.07
C VAL A 283 3.76 9.62 -13.67
N GLU A 284 3.63 9.59 -14.99
CA GLU A 284 3.62 8.34 -15.74
C GLU A 284 5.08 7.95 -16.03
N MET A 285 5.49 6.75 -15.62
CA MET A 285 6.80 6.19 -15.96
C MET A 285 6.61 4.74 -16.37
N GLY A 286 7.02 4.40 -17.59
CA GLY A 286 6.91 3.04 -18.14
C GLY A 286 5.46 2.59 -18.24
N GLY A 287 4.55 3.49 -18.61
CA GLY A 287 3.11 3.24 -18.73
C GLY A 287 2.38 2.99 -17.40
N LYS A 288 3.00 3.30 -16.26
CA LYS A 288 2.39 3.20 -14.91
C LYS A 288 2.44 4.54 -14.20
N MET A 289 1.39 4.82 -13.41
CA MET A 289 1.32 6.03 -12.61
C MET A 289 2.06 5.84 -11.29
N TRP A 290 2.95 6.79 -10.96
CA TRP A 290 3.74 6.83 -9.74
C TRP A 290 3.51 8.16 -9.02
N ARG A 291 3.48 8.15 -7.69
CA ARG A 291 3.48 9.36 -6.88
C ARG A 291 4.90 9.64 -6.40
N LEU A 292 5.50 10.71 -6.90
CA LEU A 292 6.79 11.20 -6.43
C LEU A 292 6.60 12.03 -5.17
N VAL A 293 7.30 11.64 -4.12
CA VAL A 293 7.25 12.31 -2.82
C VAL A 293 8.30 13.43 -2.76
N ASP A 294 7.92 14.58 -2.22
CA ASP A 294 8.81 15.72 -1.92
C ASP A 294 9.55 16.33 -3.15
N THR A 295 8.85 16.53 -4.28
CA THR A 295 9.46 17.06 -5.52
C THR A 295 9.84 18.55 -5.47
N ALA A 296 9.27 19.36 -4.56
CA ALA A 296 9.59 20.79 -4.46
C ALA A 296 11.03 21.04 -4.00
N GLY A 297 11.68 20.07 -3.32
CA GLY A 297 13.11 20.11 -3.04
C GLY A 297 13.98 19.91 -4.29
N ILE A 298 13.46 19.18 -5.28
CA ILE A 298 14.14 18.86 -6.54
C ILE A 298 13.96 19.98 -7.57
N ARG A 299 12.79 20.65 -7.62
CA ARG A 299 12.52 21.80 -8.50
C ARG A 299 13.07 23.15 -7.99
N ARG A 300 13.09 23.42 -6.67
CA ARG A 300 13.60 24.71 -6.12
C ARG A 300 15.12 24.92 -6.19
N ARG A 301 15.88 23.95 -6.71
CA ARG A 301 17.36 24.01 -6.75
C ARG A 301 17.97 24.80 -7.92
N VAL A 302 17.20 25.67 -8.58
CA VAL A 302 17.77 26.59 -9.58
C VAL A 302 18.48 27.80 -8.94
N HIS A 303 18.20 28.18 -7.66
CA HIS A 303 18.69 29.49 -7.18
C HIS A 303 19.27 29.66 -5.76
N LEU A 304 19.45 28.62 -4.95
CA LEU A 304 20.07 28.82 -3.61
C LEU A 304 21.16 27.78 -3.34
N GLN A 305 22.41 28.19 -3.51
CA GLN A 305 23.60 27.51 -3.00
C GLN A 305 24.02 28.17 -1.68
N GLN A 306 24.50 27.31 -0.77
CA GLN A 306 25.15 27.58 0.52
C GLN A 306 24.27 27.50 1.78
N GLY A 307 24.66 26.58 2.67
CA GLY A 307 24.22 26.48 4.06
C GLY A 307 22.94 25.66 4.31
N ALA A 308 22.94 24.33 4.13
CA ALA A 308 21.76 23.52 4.46
C ALA A 308 21.98 21.99 4.62
N ASP A 309 23.11 21.49 5.14
CA ASP A 309 23.27 20.03 5.30
C ASP A 309 22.28 19.45 6.33
N PHE A 310 22.01 20.16 7.43
CA PHE A 310 21.02 19.75 8.44
C PHE A 310 19.56 19.74 7.92
N TYR A 311 19.21 20.66 7.01
CA TYR A 311 17.87 20.69 6.41
C TYR A 311 17.70 19.68 5.27
N ALA A 312 18.78 19.08 4.77
CA ALA A 312 18.73 18.05 3.74
C ALA A 312 18.39 16.66 4.32
N SER A 313 18.90 16.33 5.51
CA SER A 313 18.57 15.07 6.19
C SER A 313 17.11 15.02 6.66
N LEU A 314 16.61 16.10 7.28
CA LEU A 314 15.20 16.20 7.71
C LEU A 314 14.21 16.04 6.55
N ARG A 315 14.52 16.63 5.39
CA ARG A 315 13.70 16.45 4.17
C ARG A 315 13.77 15.03 3.63
N THR A 316 14.96 14.43 3.63
CA THR A 316 15.15 13.03 3.21
C THR A 316 14.32 12.09 4.09
N SER A 317 14.32 12.29 5.41
CA SER A 317 13.50 11.53 6.36
C SER A 317 12.00 11.69 6.09
N ALA A 318 11.52 12.94 5.94
CA ALA A 318 10.11 13.22 5.65
C ALA A 318 9.64 12.63 4.30
N ALA A 319 10.52 12.58 3.30
CA ALA A 319 10.24 11.92 2.03
C ALA A 319 10.15 10.39 2.20
N LEU A 320 11.06 9.79 2.98
CA LEU A 320 11.05 8.35 3.27
C LEU A 320 9.86 7.90 4.12
N GLU A 321 9.35 8.74 5.01
CA GLU A 321 8.14 8.44 5.79
C GLU A 321 6.89 8.24 4.92
N LYS A 322 6.82 8.93 3.78
CA LYS A 322 5.67 8.86 2.87
C LYS A 322 5.91 7.91 1.69
N ALA A 323 7.16 7.64 1.34
CA ALA A 323 7.52 6.75 0.24
C ALA A 323 7.37 5.26 0.62
N GLU A 324 7.24 4.41 -0.39
CA GLU A 324 7.27 2.95 -0.26
C GLU A 324 8.60 2.41 -0.78
N VAL A 325 9.11 3.03 -1.84
CA VAL A 325 10.40 2.73 -2.45
C VAL A 325 11.22 3.99 -2.63
N ALA A 326 12.52 3.89 -2.38
CA ALA A 326 13.50 4.94 -2.60
C ALA A 326 14.43 4.58 -3.76
N VAL A 327 14.57 5.52 -4.70
CA VAL A 327 15.60 5.48 -5.75
C VAL A 327 16.76 6.34 -5.28
N VAL A 328 17.88 5.72 -4.92
CA VAL A 328 19.11 6.45 -4.58
C VAL A 328 19.93 6.63 -5.84
N VAL A 329 20.09 7.89 -6.25
CA VAL A 329 20.81 8.27 -7.48
C VAL A 329 22.28 8.55 -7.16
N LEU A 330 23.17 7.77 -7.76
CA LEU A 330 24.63 7.86 -7.63
C LEU A 330 25.26 8.42 -8.91
N ASP A 331 26.27 9.27 -8.79
CA ASP A 331 27.02 9.78 -9.94
C ASP A 331 28.23 8.89 -10.22
N VAL A 332 28.22 8.19 -11.35
CA VAL A 332 29.27 7.21 -11.68
C VAL A 332 30.61 7.83 -12.07
N SER A 333 30.60 9.12 -12.40
CA SER A 333 31.82 9.87 -12.73
C SER A 333 32.62 10.30 -11.49
N GLN A 334 32.11 10.03 -10.29
CA GLN A 334 32.77 10.36 -9.02
C GLN A 334 32.80 9.13 -8.10
N PRO A 335 33.74 9.07 -7.15
CA PRO A 335 33.71 8.04 -6.11
C PRO A 335 32.43 8.09 -5.27
N ILE A 336 31.99 6.94 -4.79
CA ILE A 336 30.92 6.85 -3.80
C ILE A 336 31.37 7.61 -2.54
N SER A 337 30.54 8.53 -2.07
CA SER A 337 30.88 9.37 -0.92
C SER A 337 30.17 8.90 0.36
N VAL A 338 30.68 9.33 1.51
CA VAL A 338 30.04 9.09 2.82
C VAL A 338 28.58 9.56 2.85
N GLN A 339 28.26 10.67 2.18
CA GLN A 339 26.88 11.16 2.14
C GLN A 339 25.97 10.28 1.25
N ASP A 340 26.50 9.57 0.25
CA ASP A 340 25.72 8.57 -0.47
C ASP A 340 25.38 7.38 0.43
N LEU A 341 26.36 6.89 1.19
CA LEU A 341 26.20 5.80 2.16
C LEU A 341 25.18 6.16 3.24
N ASN A 342 25.29 7.35 3.84
CA ASN A 342 24.33 7.82 4.85
C ASN A 342 22.89 7.88 4.30
N ILE A 343 22.70 8.26 3.03
CA ILE A 343 21.34 8.27 2.43
C ILE A 343 20.83 6.84 2.28
N ILE A 344 21.67 5.90 1.88
CA ILE A 344 21.32 4.47 1.79
C ILE A 344 20.96 3.94 3.17
N ASP A 345 21.76 4.21 4.20
CA ASP A 345 21.50 3.80 5.58
C ASP A 345 20.14 4.33 6.08
N MET A 346 19.82 5.59 5.81
CA MET A 346 18.50 6.16 6.13
C MET A 346 17.34 5.41 5.46
N VAL A 347 17.52 4.95 4.21
CA VAL A 347 16.51 4.13 3.52
C VAL A 347 16.32 2.80 4.25
N LEU A 348 17.41 2.13 4.62
CA LEU A 348 17.37 0.86 5.34
C LEU A 348 16.71 0.98 6.71
N GLU A 349 17.08 2.01 7.47
CA GLU A 349 16.50 2.31 8.79
C GLU A 349 15.00 2.60 8.70
N SER A 350 14.57 3.26 7.63
CA SER A 350 13.14 3.54 7.37
C SER A 350 12.35 2.30 6.90
N GLY A 351 13.02 1.18 6.61
CA GLY A 351 12.38 -0.05 6.16
C GLY A 351 11.73 0.03 4.79
N ARG A 352 12.16 0.98 3.93
CA ARG A 352 11.63 1.14 2.58
C ARG A 352 12.37 0.26 1.58
N ALA A 353 11.69 -0.07 0.48
CA ALA A 353 12.35 -0.72 -0.65
C ALA A 353 13.41 0.21 -1.25
N LEU A 354 14.48 -0.37 -1.79
CA LEU A 354 15.66 0.36 -2.28
C LEU A 354 16.00 -0.06 -3.71
N VAL A 355 16.17 0.94 -4.58
CA VAL A 355 16.74 0.79 -5.93
C VAL A 355 17.92 1.74 -6.08
N LEU A 356 19.04 1.23 -6.58
CA LEU A 356 20.25 2.00 -6.83
C LEU A 356 20.32 2.43 -8.31
N ALA A 357 20.25 3.72 -8.56
CA ALA A 357 20.32 4.29 -9.91
C ALA A 357 21.70 4.90 -10.16
N PHE A 358 22.54 4.21 -10.92
CA PHE A 358 23.87 4.65 -11.33
C PHE A 358 23.75 5.58 -12.53
N ASN A 359 23.73 6.88 -12.26
CA ASN A 359 23.45 7.93 -13.23
C ASN A 359 24.71 8.54 -13.84
N LYS A 360 24.53 9.21 -14.98
CA LYS A 360 25.58 9.79 -15.84
C LYS A 360 26.47 8.75 -16.51
N TRP A 361 25.90 7.57 -16.78
CA TRP A 361 26.62 6.50 -17.47
C TRP A 361 27.11 6.90 -18.88
N ASP A 362 26.53 7.97 -19.45
CA ASP A 362 27.00 8.58 -20.69
C ASP A 362 28.44 9.11 -20.63
N ARG A 363 28.94 9.39 -19.43
CA ARG A 363 30.32 9.86 -19.24
C ARG A 363 31.36 8.76 -19.32
N LEU A 364 30.94 7.49 -19.24
CA LEU A 364 31.82 6.32 -19.21
C LEU A 364 31.72 5.46 -20.47
N PHE A 365 31.07 5.96 -21.54
CA PHE A 365 30.89 5.19 -22.78
C PHE A 365 32.18 5.02 -23.57
N ASP A 366 33.04 6.02 -23.55
CA ASP A 366 34.27 5.98 -24.33
C ASP A 366 35.27 5.01 -23.68
N ASP A 367 35.97 4.24 -24.50
CA ASP A 367 36.97 3.26 -24.06
C ASP A 367 38.38 3.89 -23.96
N ASP A 368 38.45 5.16 -23.58
CA ASP A 368 39.71 5.75 -23.16
C ASP A 368 40.18 5.17 -21.81
N MET A 369 41.49 5.28 -21.54
CA MET A 369 42.09 4.67 -20.36
C MET A 369 41.49 5.21 -19.05
N GLU A 370 41.10 6.49 -19.01
CA GLU A 370 40.51 7.11 -17.82
C GLU A 370 39.13 6.51 -17.49
N ASN A 371 38.28 6.32 -18.50
CA ASN A 371 36.95 5.73 -18.36
C ASN A 371 37.00 4.22 -18.08
N ILE A 372 37.96 3.49 -18.65
CA ILE A 372 38.20 2.08 -18.31
C ILE A 372 38.60 1.96 -16.83
N ASP A 373 39.52 2.81 -16.38
CA ASP A 373 39.97 2.80 -15.00
C ASP A 373 38.82 3.21 -14.06
N ARG A 374 38.05 4.26 -14.37
CA ARG A 374 36.90 4.65 -13.55
C ARG A 374 35.87 3.53 -13.41
N ARG A 375 35.55 2.79 -14.49
CA ARG A 375 34.68 1.61 -14.43
C ARG A 375 35.22 0.55 -13.48
N ARG A 376 36.52 0.25 -13.53
CA ARG A 376 37.18 -0.70 -12.60
C ARG A 376 37.20 -0.23 -11.15
N TYR A 377 37.38 1.07 -10.90
CA TYR A 377 37.30 1.63 -9.56
C TYR A 377 35.87 1.58 -9.02
N LEU A 378 34.88 1.90 -9.86
CA LEU A 378 33.47 1.85 -9.50
C LEU A 378 33.02 0.46 -9.07
N GLU A 379 33.39 -0.59 -9.82
CA GLU A 379 33.05 -1.98 -9.42
C GLU A 379 33.64 -2.35 -8.05
N ARG A 380 34.88 -1.92 -7.76
CA ARG A 380 35.50 -2.13 -6.45
C ARG A 380 34.81 -1.34 -5.34
N GLU A 381 34.43 -0.09 -5.59
CA GLU A 381 33.66 0.72 -4.64
C GLU A 381 32.29 0.06 -4.35
N ILE A 382 31.63 -0.47 -5.38
CA ILE A 382 30.35 -1.18 -5.23
C ILE A 382 30.53 -2.45 -4.39
N GLU A 383 31.59 -3.23 -4.63
CA GLU A 383 31.89 -4.44 -3.87
C GLU A 383 32.28 -4.16 -2.42
N GLN A 384 32.97 -3.05 -2.15
CA GLN A 384 33.43 -2.71 -0.80
C GLN A 384 32.39 -1.95 0.01
N ASP A 385 31.86 -0.86 -0.55
CA ASP A 385 31.02 0.09 0.17
C ASP A 385 29.53 -0.31 0.13
N LEU A 386 29.08 -0.98 -0.93
CA LEU A 386 27.66 -1.32 -1.14
C LEU A 386 27.35 -2.83 -0.95
N ALA A 387 28.29 -3.63 -0.45
CA ALA A 387 28.08 -5.06 -0.20
C ALA A 387 26.84 -5.36 0.66
N HIS A 388 26.62 -4.53 1.69
CA HIS A 388 25.51 -4.68 2.63
C HIS A 388 24.11 -4.43 1.99
N VAL A 389 24.08 -3.80 0.81
CA VAL A 389 22.89 -3.59 -0.03
C VAL A 389 23.02 -4.25 -1.41
N ALA A 390 23.84 -5.29 -1.55
CA ALA A 390 24.00 -6.01 -2.82
C ALA A 390 22.69 -6.61 -3.36
N TRP A 391 21.70 -6.80 -2.49
CA TRP A 391 20.34 -7.24 -2.84
C TRP A 391 19.46 -6.15 -3.46
N ALA A 392 19.89 -4.89 -3.49
CA ALA A 392 19.12 -3.81 -4.11
C ALA A 392 19.37 -3.80 -5.64
N PRO A 393 18.31 -3.74 -6.47
CA PRO A 393 18.45 -3.66 -7.92
C PRO A 393 19.31 -2.48 -8.34
N ARG A 394 20.25 -2.74 -9.27
CA ARG A 394 21.16 -1.73 -9.82
C ARG A 394 20.75 -1.39 -11.24
N VAL A 395 20.45 -0.12 -11.48
CA VAL A 395 20.05 0.37 -12.81
C VAL A 395 21.04 1.42 -13.30
N ASN A 396 21.77 1.10 -14.37
CA ASN A 396 22.69 2.02 -15.02
C ASN A 396 21.93 2.91 -16.00
N ILE A 397 21.84 4.21 -15.71
CA ILE A 397 21.03 5.18 -16.44
C ILE A 397 21.84 6.41 -16.87
N SER A 398 21.29 7.14 -17.84
CA SER A 398 21.71 8.51 -18.12
C SER A 398 20.49 9.40 -18.23
N ALA A 399 20.19 10.11 -17.13
CA ALA A 399 19.08 11.04 -17.07
C ALA A 399 19.17 12.16 -18.12
N ARG A 400 20.38 12.50 -18.58
CA ARG A 400 20.60 13.50 -19.63
C ARG A 400 20.14 13.00 -21.00
N THR A 401 20.46 11.76 -21.33
CA THR A 401 20.18 11.17 -22.65
C THR A 401 18.84 10.43 -22.70
N GLY A 402 18.30 10.03 -21.55
CA GLY A 402 17.14 9.14 -21.44
C GLY A 402 17.51 7.65 -21.47
N ARG A 403 18.80 7.30 -21.59
CA ARG A 403 19.21 5.89 -21.69
C ARG A 403 18.80 5.09 -20.46
N HIS A 404 18.15 3.95 -20.71
CA HIS A 404 17.74 2.93 -19.74
C HIS A 404 16.79 3.44 -18.64
N LEU A 405 16.10 4.56 -18.84
CA LEU A 405 15.09 5.01 -17.88
C LEU A 405 13.90 4.05 -17.81
N ASP A 406 13.58 3.39 -18.92
CA ASP A 406 12.61 2.30 -19.03
C ASP A 406 12.91 1.13 -18.07
N LYS A 407 14.19 0.88 -17.74
CA LYS A 407 14.60 -0.19 -16.81
C LYS A 407 14.38 0.15 -15.34
N LEU A 408 14.13 1.42 -15.01
CA LEU A 408 13.88 1.83 -13.62
C LEU A 408 12.56 1.28 -13.12
N VAL A 409 11.53 1.25 -13.97
CA VAL A 409 10.18 0.79 -13.61
C VAL A 409 10.19 -0.69 -13.21
N PRO A 410 10.69 -1.64 -14.01
CA PRO A 410 10.81 -3.04 -13.59
C PRO A 410 11.55 -3.23 -12.26
N ALA A 411 12.62 -2.47 -12.03
CA ALA A 411 13.37 -2.53 -10.77
C ALA A 411 12.56 -2.04 -9.56
N LEU A 412 11.78 -0.96 -9.74
CA LEU A 412 10.86 -0.47 -8.71
C LEU A 412 9.77 -1.49 -8.39
N GLU A 413 9.20 -2.12 -9.42
CA GLU A 413 8.13 -3.11 -9.25
C GLU A 413 8.63 -4.36 -8.53
N LEU A 414 9.78 -4.90 -8.94
CA LEU A 414 10.41 -6.02 -8.28
C LEU A 414 10.66 -5.74 -6.79
N ALA A 415 11.21 -4.56 -6.50
CA ALA A 415 11.50 -4.14 -5.14
C ALA A 415 10.22 -4.03 -4.29
N LEU A 416 9.14 -3.49 -4.86
CA LEU A 416 7.85 -3.35 -4.19
C LEU A 416 7.08 -4.66 -4.05
N GLU A 417 7.13 -5.54 -5.04
CA GLU A 417 6.55 -6.89 -4.98
C GLU A 417 7.17 -7.68 -3.82
N ASN A 418 8.50 -7.67 -3.74
CA ASN A 418 9.22 -8.32 -2.65
C ASN A 418 8.99 -7.62 -1.30
N TRP A 419 8.82 -6.29 -1.29
CA TRP A 419 8.44 -5.53 -0.10
C TRP A 419 6.98 -5.74 0.32
N ASP A 420 6.13 -6.31 -0.53
CA ASP A 420 4.76 -6.70 -0.17
C ASP A 420 4.66 -8.20 0.19
N ARG A 421 5.72 -8.97 -0.05
CA ARG A 421 5.71 -10.43 -0.03
C ARG A 421 5.50 -11.00 1.38
N ARG A 422 4.47 -11.85 1.51
CA ARG A 422 4.19 -12.67 2.69
C ARG A 422 4.63 -14.11 2.46
N ILE A 423 5.26 -14.70 3.47
CA ILE A 423 5.58 -16.14 3.55
C ILE A 423 4.61 -16.75 4.57
N PRO A 424 3.85 -17.81 4.19
CA PRO A 424 3.01 -18.55 5.12
C PRO A 424 3.79 -19.08 6.32
N THR A 425 3.16 -19.09 7.49
CA THR A 425 3.79 -19.46 8.76
C THR A 425 4.31 -20.90 8.72
N GLY A 426 3.54 -21.85 8.17
CA GLY A 426 3.97 -23.23 7.93
C GLY A 426 5.25 -23.32 7.10
N LYS A 427 5.27 -22.66 5.94
CA LYS A 427 6.43 -22.63 5.03
C LYS A 427 7.67 -22.02 5.69
N PHE A 428 7.50 -20.95 6.47
CA PHE A 428 8.60 -20.31 7.18
C PHE A 428 9.17 -21.22 8.28
N ASN A 429 8.32 -21.88 9.08
CA ASN A 429 8.81 -22.82 10.11
C ASN A 429 9.45 -24.07 9.50
N ALA A 430 8.93 -24.57 8.37
CA ALA A 430 9.57 -25.64 7.62
C ALA A 430 10.97 -25.24 7.14
N PHE A 431 11.10 -24.04 6.55
CA PHE A 431 12.37 -23.46 6.15
C PHE A 431 13.37 -23.39 7.31
N ILE A 432 12.97 -22.81 8.45
CA ILE A 432 13.85 -22.69 9.61
C ILE A 432 14.26 -24.07 10.15
N THR A 433 13.34 -25.04 10.19
CA THR A 433 13.63 -26.39 10.68
C THR A 433 14.69 -27.08 9.82
N GLU A 434 14.52 -27.08 8.50
CA GLU A 434 15.50 -27.65 7.58
C GLU A 434 16.83 -26.89 7.63
N LEU A 435 16.77 -25.56 7.74
CA LEU A 435 17.97 -24.73 7.81
C LEU A 435 18.80 -25.03 9.07
N VAL A 436 18.16 -25.14 10.23
CA VAL A 436 18.83 -25.47 11.50
C VAL A 436 19.35 -26.91 11.48
N ALA A 437 18.65 -27.84 10.84
CA ALA A 437 19.10 -29.22 10.70
C ALA A 437 20.36 -29.33 9.84
N ALA A 438 20.42 -28.59 8.73
CA ALA A 438 21.59 -28.56 7.84
C ALA A 438 22.75 -27.76 8.44
N HIS A 439 22.46 -26.62 9.06
CA HIS A 439 23.44 -25.68 9.60
C HIS A 439 23.06 -25.27 11.03
N PRO A 440 23.42 -26.08 12.05
CA PRO A 440 23.09 -25.77 13.43
C PRO A 440 23.76 -24.48 13.93
N HIS A 441 23.07 -23.77 14.82
CA HIS A 441 23.59 -22.54 15.42
C HIS A 441 24.88 -22.82 16.25
N PRO A 442 25.94 -21.99 16.18
CA PRO A 442 27.16 -22.19 16.96
C PRO A 442 26.94 -22.17 18.48
N LEU A 443 27.66 -23.02 19.22
CA LEU A 443 27.58 -23.06 20.69
C LEU A 443 28.35 -21.88 21.31
N ARG A 444 27.68 -21.05 22.11
CA ARG A 444 28.33 -20.06 23.00
C ARG A 444 27.75 -20.17 24.41
N GLY A 445 28.61 -20.24 25.43
CA GLY A 445 28.18 -20.26 26.83
C GLY A 445 27.53 -21.57 27.32
N GLY A 446 27.83 -22.70 26.67
CA GLY A 446 27.49 -24.04 27.17
C GLY A 446 26.07 -24.57 26.85
N LYS A 447 25.13 -23.72 26.42
CA LYS A 447 23.81 -24.17 25.92
C LYS A 447 23.53 -23.60 24.53
N GLN A 448 23.11 -24.45 23.61
CA GLN A 448 22.69 -24.01 22.29
C GLN A 448 21.32 -23.34 22.36
N PRO A 449 21.17 -22.09 21.90
CA PRO A 449 19.85 -21.50 21.74
C PRO A 449 19.07 -22.28 20.68
N ARG A 450 17.82 -22.61 20.98
CA ARG A 450 16.90 -23.27 20.05
C ARG A 450 15.90 -22.26 19.52
N ILE A 451 15.61 -22.34 18.22
CA ILE A 451 14.45 -21.65 17.64
C ILE A 451 13.23 -22.53 17.91
N LEU A 452 12.25 -21.98 18.61
CA LEU A 452 11.02 -22.66 19.00
C LEU A 452 9.95 -22.52 17.93
N PHE A 453 9.85 -21.32 17.37
CA PHE A 453 8.84 -20.95 16.38
C PHE A 453 9.30 -19.67 15.66
N GLY A 454 8.89 -19.51 14.42
CA GLY A 454 9.09 -18.30 13.65
C GLY A 454 7.81 -17.84 12.97
N THR A 455 7.66 -16.54 12.77
CA THR A 455 6.57 -15.98 11.95
C THR A 455 7.02 -14.72 11.24
N GLN A 456 6.37 -14.38 10.14
CA GLN A 456 6.49 -13.06 9.53
C GLN A 456 5.43 -12.14 10.14
N ALA A 457 5.89 -11.20 10.97
CA ALA A 457 5.03 -10.25 11.69
C ALA A 457 4.56 -9.08 10.82
N SER A 458 5.38 -8.66 9.84
CA SER A 458 5.02 -7.61 8.88
C SER A 458 5.61 -7.91 7.51
N THR A 459 4.96 -7.41 6.46
CA THR A 459 5.47 -7.47 5.09
C THR A 459 6.21 -6.22 4.68
N ARG A 460 5.99 -5.07 5.33
CA ARG A 460 6.38 -3.74 4.83
C ARG A 460 7.25 -2.95 5.81
N PRO A 461 8.54 -3.30 6.01
CA PRO A 461 9.29 -4.33 5.28
C PRO A 461 9.09 -5.75 5.84
N PRO A 462 9.56 -6.79 5.11
CA PRO A 462 9.49 -8.18 5.57
C PRO A 462 10.21 -8.34 6.91
N THR A 463 9.40 -8.48 7.96
CA THR A 463 9.85 -8.52 9.35
C THR A 463 9.51 -9.87 9.94
N PHE A 464 10.55 -10.66 10.23
CA PHE A 464 10.45 -11.98 10.80
C PHE A 464 10.73 -11.93 12.29
N VAL A 465 9.91 -12.58 13.09
CA VAL A 465 10.09 -12.75 14.53
C VAL A 465 10.41 -14.20 14.81
N LEU A 466 11.57 -14.44 15.43
CA LEU A 466 12.01 -15.74 15.89
C LEU A 466 11.85 -15.84 17.41
N PHE A 467 11.04 -16.80 17.85
CA PHE A 467 10.92 -17.16 19.26
C PHE A 467 12.02 -18.14 19.60
N THR A 468 12.90 -17.79 20.53
CA THR A 468 14.10 -18.59 20.82
C THR A 468 14.27 -18.82 22.32
N THR A 469 15.02 -19.84 22.71
CA THR A 469 15.38 -20.07 24.14
C THR A 469 16.57 -19.23 24.60
N GLY A 470 17.15 -18.42 23.71
CA GLY A 470 18.36 -17.64 23.95
C GLY A 470 18.73 -16.82 22.72
N PHE A 471 19.67 -15.89 22.88
CA PHE A 471 20.12 -15.04 21.77
C PHE A 471 20.85 -15.85 20.69
N LEU A 472 20.46 -15.64 19.43
CA LEU A 472 21.23 -16.12 18.30
C LEU A 472 22.37 -15.14 17.99
N ASP A 473 23.52 -15.69 17.59
CA ASP A 473 24.68 -14.95 17.14
C ASP A 473 24.31 -14.03 15.96
N PRO A 474 24.81 -12.79 15.92
CA PRO A 474 24.57 -11.87 14.81
C PRO A 474 24.96 -12.45 13.44
N GLY A 475 26.03 -13.24 13.35
CA GLY A 475 26.45 -13.91 12.13
C GLY A 475 25.44 -14.96 11.68
N TYR A 476 24.90 -15.75 12.61
CA TYR A 476 23.84 -16.71 12.29
C TYR A 476 22.55 -16.03 11.83
N ARG A 477 22.19 -14.88 12.42
CA ARG A 477 21.05 -14.07 11.92
C ARG A 477 21.26 -13.57 10.50
N ARG A 478 22.45 -13.07 10.17
CA ARG A 478 22.80 -12.69 8.78
C ARG A 478 22.75 -13.88 7.84
N PHE A 479 23.18 -15.06 8.30
CA PHE A 479 23.05 -16.29 7.54
C PHE A 479 21.57 -16.63 7.24
N VAL A 480 20.68 -16.57 8.24
CA VAL A 480 19.23 -16.78 8.03
C VAL A 480 18.67 -15.75 7.03
N GLN A 481 19.04 -14.46 7.14
CA GLN A 481 18.63 -13.43 6.18
C GLN A 481 19.10 -13.75 4.75
N ARG A 482 20.37 -14.15 4.58
CA ARG A 482 20.91 -14.52 3.27
C ARG A 482 20.14 -15.71 2.67
N ARG A 483 19.88 -16.74 3.47
CA ARG A 483 19.13 -17.93 3.05
C ARG A 483 17.68 -17.62 2.70
N LEU A 484 17.05 -16.67 3.39
CA LEU A 484 15.72 -16.16 3.02
C LEU A 484 15.74 -15.48 1.66
N ARG A 485 16.76 -14.67 1.36
CA ARG A 485 16.93 -14.05 0.04
C ARG A 485 17.16 -15.08 -1.06
N GLU A 486 18.04 -16.06 -0.84
CA GLU A 486 18.33 -17.08 -1.84
C GLU A 486 17.09 -17.93 -2.20
N LEU A 487 16.20 -18.18 -1.23
CA LEU A 487 15.01 -19.00 -1.45
C LEU A 487 13.78 -18.21 -1.91
N TYR A 488 13.58 -17.00 -1.38
CA TYR A 488 12.39 -16.18 -1.61
C TYR A 488 12.69 -14.87 -2.35
N ASP A 489 13.88 -14.75 -2.94
CA ASP A 489 14.39 -13.64 -3.73
C ASP A 489 14.60 -12.35 -2.89
N PHE A 490 13.52 -11.77 -2.36
CA PHE A 490 13.52 -10.52 -1.56
C PHE A 490 14.41 -9.40 -2.15
N GLU A 491 14.67 -9.42 -3.46
CA GLU A 491 15.45 -8.41 -4.14
C GLU A 491 14.74 -7.05 -3.99
N GLY A 492 15.52 -6.00 -3.70
CA GLY A 492 15.02 -4.63 -3.55
C GLY A 492 14.33 -4.31 -2.22
N THR A 493 14.21 -5.26 -1.29
CA THR A 493 13.67 -4.99 0.05
C THR A 493 14.65 -5.35 1.18
N PRO A 494 14.75 -4.54 2.25
CA PRO A 494 15.41 -4.96 3.47
C PRO A 494 14.64 -6.11 4.14
N ILE A 495 15.35 -7.01 4.84
CA ILE A 495 14.75 -8.07 5.67
C ILE A 495 15.10 -7.78 7.12
N VAL A 496 14.10 -7.67 7.98
CA VAL A 496 14.28 -7.48 9.42
C VAL A 496 14.09 -8.83 10.13
N ILE A 497 15.06 -9.24 10.96
CA ILE A 497 14.90 -10.41 11.83
C ILE A 497 15.01 -9.98 13.29
N ASN A 498 13.88 -10.03 13.97
CA ASN A 498 13.75 -9.80 15.39
C ASN A 498 13.76 -11.12 16.14
N MET A 499 14.28 -11.11 17.36
CA MET A 499 14.27 -12.26 18.25
C MET A 499 13.50 -11.91 19.50
N ARG A 500 12.67 -12.85 19.96
CA ARG A 500 12.07 -12.80 21.29
C ARG A 500 12.54 -14.00 22.10
N VAL A 501 13.35 -13.73 23.12
CA VAL A 501 13.95 -14.77 23.97
C VAL A 501 12.96 -15.20 25.03
N ARG A 502 12.81 -16.50 25.22
CA ARG A 502 11.83 -17.12 26.12
C ARG A 502 12.48 -17.89 27.24
N GLU A 503 12.01 -17.61 28.46
CA GLU A 503 12.26 -18.44 29.62
C GLU A 503 11.14 -19.46 29.79
N ARG A 504 11.51 -20.68 30.17
CA ARG A 504 10.54 -21.75 30.41
C ARG A 504 9.83 -21.47 31.72
N ARG A 505 8.49 -21.56 31.75
CA ARG A 505 7.72 -21.37 32.99
C ARG A 505 8.23 -22.32 34.07
N LYS A 506 8.50 -21.79 35.27
CA LYS A 506 8.77 -22.63 36.44
C LYS A 506 7.45 -23.30 36.84
N ARG A 507 7.44 -24.64 36.81
CA ARG A 507 6.29 -25.45 37.24
C ARG A 507 6.03 -25.31 38.72
#